data_AF-A0A809ZZ01-F1
#
_entry.id   AF-A0A809ZZ01-F1
#
_cell.length_a   1.000
_cell.length_b   1.000
_cell.length_c   1.000
_cell.angle_alpha   90.00
_cell.angle_beta   90.00
_cell.angle_gamma   90.00
#
_symmetry.space_group_name_H-M   'P 1'
#
loop_
_entity.id
_entity.type
_entity.pdbx_description
1 polymer ?
#
loop_
_entity_poly.entity_id
_entity_poly.type
_entity_poly.pdbx_seq_one_letter_code
_entity_poly.pdbx_strand_id
1 'polypeptide(L)'
;MNSIQPAFSEGSASETARRIDSVAWAAFFIWVGIAMLMGVPWDWFLVGVGVLTLAAQFFHWSMDNKVDLFWIACGVAFLAGGVWMLLQFPWPLAPILIILLGIVLLSKALR
;
A
#
# COMPACT_ATOMS: atom_id res chain seq x y z
N MET A 1 -39.40 -23.40 -23.36
CA MET A 1 -38.86 -23.04 -22.02
C MET A 1 -37.59 -22.24 -22.25
N ASN A 2 -37.63 -20.96 -21.90
CA ASN A 2 -36.55 -19.99 -22.14
C ASN A 2 -35.95 -19.60 -20.79
N SER A 3 -34.69 -19.90 -20.58
CA SER A 3 -33.84 -19.26 -19.56
C SER A 3 -32.38 -19.41 -20.00
N ILE A 4 -32.03 -18.67 -21.06
CA ILE A 4 -30.64 -18.33 -21.36
C ILE A 4 -30.15 -17.51 -20.16
N GLN A 5 -29.41 -18.14 -19.24
CA GLN A 5 -28.59 -17.40 -18.29
C GLN A 5 -27.47 -16.70 -19.06
N PRO A 6 -27.26 -15.38 -18.91
CA PRO A 6 -26.06 -14.76 -19.41
C PRO A 6 -24.90 -15.15 -18.48
N ALA A 7 -24.15 -16.19 -18.88
CA ALA A 7 -22.91 -16.63 -18.25
C ALA A 7 -21.71 -15.73 -18.64
N PHE A 8 -21.90 -14.41 -18.68
CA PHE A 8 -20.84 -13.46 -19.00
C PHE A 8 -20.87 -12.32 -17.98
N SER A 9 -20.04 -12.42 -16.93
CA SER A 9 -19.19 -11.31 -16.44
C SER A 9 -18.39 -11.60 -15.15
N GLU A 10 -18.58 -12.73 -14.46
CA GLU A 10 -17.82 -12.99 -13.20
C GLU A 10 -16.34 -13.36 -13.40
N GLY A 11 -15.94 -13.76 -14.61
CA GLY A 11 -14.54 -14.13 -14.91
C GLY A 11 -13.56 -12.95 -14.96
N SER A 12 -13.96 -11.79 -15.47
CA SER A 12 -12.98 -10.73 -15.79
C SER A 12 -12.47 -9.95 -14.57
N ALA A 13 -13.32 -9.74 -13.56
CA ALA A 13 -12.95 -8.99 -12.37
C ALA A 13 -11.98 -9.77 -11.45
N SER A 14 -12.21 -11.08 -11.28
CA SER A 14 -11.36 -11.93 -10.43
C SER A 14 -9.98 -12.18 -11.05
N GLU A 15 -9.90 -12.31 -12.38
CA GLU A 15 -8.67 -12.55 -13.10
C GLU A 15 -7.80 -11.29 -13.20
N THR A 16 -8.44 -10.13 -13.28
CA THR A 16 -7.76 -8.82 -13.20
C THR A 16 -7.19 -8.57 -11.81
N ALA A 17 -7.95 -8.85 -10.74
CA ALA A 17 -7.46 -8.73 -9.37
C ALA A 17 -6.24 -9.63 -9.11
N ARG A 18 -6.28 -10.89 -9.57
CA ARG A 18 -5.13 -11.82 -9.45
C ARG A 18 -3.88 -11.33 -10.16
N ARG A 19 -4.03 -10.66 -11.31
CA ARG A 19 -2.90 -10.09 -12.05
C ARG A 19 -2.28 -8.92 -11.29
N ILE A 20 -3.10 -8.03 -10.71
CA ILE A 20 -2.62 -6.90 -9.90
C ILE A 20 -1.83 -7.40 -8.69
N ASP A 21 -2.35 -8.40 -7.97
CA ASP A 21 -1.64 -9.01 -6.84
C ASP A 21 -0.31 -9.62 -7.28
N SER A 22 -0.30 -10.31 -8.43
CA SER A 22 0.92 -10.91 -8.96
C SER A 22 1.97 -9.86 -9.34
N VAL A 23 1.54 -8.72 -9.90
CA VAL A 23 2.42 -7.59 -10.25
C VAL A 23 2.96 -6.91 -8.98
N ALA A 24 2.11 -6.71 -7.96
CA ALA A 24 2.53 -6.14 -6.69
C ALA A 24 3.56 -7.02 -5.98
N TRP A 25 3.34 -8.34 -5.95
CA TRP A 25 4.31 -9.30 -5.41
C TRP A 25 5.60 -9.34 -6.22
N ALA A 26 5.53 -9.33 -7.55
CA ALA A 26 6.72 -9.27 -8.40
C ALA A 26 7.54 -8.01 -8.14
N ALA A 27 6.90 -6.83 -8.08
CA ALA A 27 7.56 -5.58 -7.75
C ALA A 27 8.20 -5.63 -6.35
N PHE A 28 7.51 -6.22 -5.37
CA PHE A 28 8.03 -6.39 -4.01
C PHE A 28 9.27 -7.27 -3.98
N PHE A 29 9.25 -8.42 -4.65
CA PHE A 29 10.41 -9.29 -4.74
C PHE A 29 11.59 -8.65 -5.45
N ILE A 30 11.34 -7.93 -6.55
CA ILE A 30 12.39 -7.17 -7.26
C ILE A 30 13.01 -6.13 -6.34
N TRP A 31 12.18 -5.37 -5.61
CA TRP A 31 12.66 -4.38 -4.65
C TRP A 31 13.50 -4.99 -3.53
N VAL A 32 13.01 -6.07 -2.91
CA VAL A 32 13.74 -6.79 -1.85
C VAL A 32 15.07 -7.33 -2.38
N GLY A 33 15.09 -7.90 -3.58
CA GLY A 33 16.30 -8.40 -4.22
C GLY A 33 17.34 -7.29 -4.46
N ILE A 34 16.90 -6.14 -4.99
CA ILE A 34 17.76 -4.96 -5.18
C ILE A 34 18.28 -4.47 -3.83
N ALA A 35 17.41 -4.38 -2.83
CA ALA A 35 17.78 -3.92 -1.49
C ALA A 35 18.85 -4.79 -0.85
N MET A 36 18.73 -6.12 -0.97
CA MET A 36 19.73 -7.06 -0.46
C MET A 36 21.04 -6.96 -1.24
N LEU A 37 20.99 -6.87 -2.58
CA LEU A 37 22.19 -6.84 -3.42
C LEU A 37 23.03 -5.56 -3.22
N MET A 38 22.35 -4.44 -2.98
CA MET A 38 22.97 -3.13 -2.77
C MET A 38 23.30 -2.84 -1.30
N GLY A 39 23.02 -3.77 -0.38
CA GLY A 39 23.24 -3.56 1.06
C GLY A 39 22.47 -2.36 1.60
N VAL A 40 21.24 -2.17 1.11
CA VAL A 40 20.46 -0.95 1.33
C VAL A 40 20.13 -0.81 2.82
N PRO A 41 20.40 0.36 3.43
CA PRO A 41 20.04 0.60 4.81
C PRO A 41 18.53 0.50 5.01
N TRP A 42 18.13 0.07 6.21
CA TRP A 42 16.74 -0.22 6.55
C TRP A 42 15.78 0.94 6.21
N ASP A 43 16.27 2.17 6.38
CA ASP A 43 15.58 3.41 6.07
C ASP A 43 15.12 3.51 4.61
N TRP A 44 16.03 3.21 3.67
CA TRP A 44 15.71 3.24 2.23
C TRP A 44 14.80 2.08 1.85
N PHE A 45 14.93 0.94 2.54
CA PHE A 45 14.03 -0.21 2.36
C PHE A 45 12.59 0.16 2.74
N LEU A 46 12.38 0.81 3.89
CA LEU A 46 11.08 1.35 4.34
C LEU A 46 10.47 2.30 3.31
N VAL A 47 11.28 3.22 2.75
CA VAL A 47 10.83 4.13 1.69
C VAL A 47 10.30 3.35 0.49
N GLY A 48 11.08 2.39 -0.02
CA GLY A 48 10.66 1.64 -1.21
C GLY A 48 9.41 0.79 -0.98
N VAL A 49 9.24 0.21 0.21
CA VAL A 49 8.01 -0.50 0.58
C VAL A 49 6.82 0.47 0.66
N GLY A 50 7.02 1.67 1.22
CA GLY A 50 6.00 2.74 1.22
C GLY A 50 5.59 3.16 -0.19
N VAL A 51 6.55 3.37 -1.10
CA VAL A 51 6.29 3.68 -2.51
C VAL A 51 5.52 2.56 -3.19
N LEU A 52 5.93 1.29 -3.01
CA LEU A 52 5.23 0.14 -3.59
C LEU A 52 3.79 0.04 -3.10
N THR A 53 3.59 0.25 -1.80
CA THR A 53 2.27 0.18 -1.16
C THR A 53 1.35 1.27 -1.70
N LEU A 54 1.87 2.51 -1.83
CA LEU A 54 1.15 3.62 -2.43
C LEU A 54 0.87 3.40 -3.92
N ALA A 55 1.83 2.85 -4.66
CA ALA A 55 1.69 2.55 -6.09
C ALA A 55 0.62 1.47 -6.34
N ALA A 56 0.58 0.41 -5.53
CA ALA A 56 -0.46 -0.61 -5.58
C ALA A 56 -1.85 -0.01 -5.33
N GLN A 57 -1.94 0.89 -4.35
CA GLN A 57 -3.18 1.54 -3.99
C GLN A 57 -3.64 2.58 -5.03
N PHE A 58 -2.70 3.26 -5.69
CA PHE A 58 -2.97 4.12 -6.84
C PHE A 58 -3.51 3.33 -8.03
N PHE A 59 -2.97 2.13 -8.28
CA PHE A 59 -3.48 1.21 -9.30
C PHE A 59 -4.92 0.76 -9.01
N HIS A 60 -5.22 0.48 -7.73
CA HIS A 60 -6.59 0.19 -7.28
C HIS A 60 -7.54 1.37 -7.47
N TRP A 61 -7.09 2.60 -7.19
CA TRP A 61 -7.87 3.82 -7.43
C TRP A 61 -8.21 3.99 -8.92
N SER A 62 -7.26 3.69 -9.81
CA SER A 62 -7.48 3.78 -11.26
C SER A 62 -8.46 2.75 -11.82
N MET A 63 -8.79 1.70 -11.05
CA MET A 63 -9.68 0.61 -11.47
C MET A 63 -11.03 0.62 -10.74
N ASP A 64 -11.40 1.74 -10.10
CA ASP A 64 -12.67 1.97 -9.38
C ASP A 64 -12.92 1.00 -8.21
N ASN A 65 -11.89 0.27 -7.78
CA ASN A 65 -11.99 -0.65 -6.67
C ASN A 65 -11.89 0.14 -5.35
N LYS A 66 -12.67 -0.25 -4.33
CA LYS A 66 -12.69 0.41 -3.02
C LYS A 66 -11.27 0.58 -2.48
N VAL A 67 -10.80 1.81 -2.53
CA VAL A 67 -9.49 2.19 -2.00
C VAL A 67 -9.57 2.09 -0.48
N ASP A 68 -8.90 1.09 0.08
CA ASP A 68 -8.73 0.99 1.52
C ASP A 68 -7.84 2.11 2.04
N LEU A 69 -8.47 3.07 2.73
CA LEU A 69 -7.79 4.21 3.34
C LEU A 69 -6.74 3.76 4.37
N PHE A 70 -6.89 2.55 4.95
CA PHE A 70 -5.91 1.96 5.85
C PHE A 70 -4.59 1.67 5.14
N TRP A 71 -4.64 1.07 3.94
CA TRP A 71 -3.45 0.77 3.15
C TRP A 71 -2.77 2.03 2.62
N ILE A 72 -3.53 3.07 2.26
CA ILE A 72 -2.97 4.40 1.98
C ILE A 72 -2.23 4.93 3.21
N ALA A 73 -2.90 4.98 4.36
CA ALA A 73 -2.31 5.52 5.58
C ALA A 73 -1.04 4.76 5.97
N CYS A 74 -1.04 3.43 5.81
CA CYS A 74 0.12 2.59 6.02
C CYS A 74 1.25 2.93 5.04
N GLY A 75 0.97 2.97 3.72
CA GLY A 75 1.96 3.33 2.71
C GLY A 75 2.55 4.73 2.92
N VAL A 76 1.73 5.72 3.25
CA VAL A 76 2.19 7.07 3.62
C VAL A 76 3.03 7.05 4.90
N ALA A 77 2.62 6.32 5.92
CA ALA A 77 3.38 6.19 7.17
C ALA A 77 4.75 5.53 6.94
N PHE A 78 4.80 4.47 6.13
CA PHE A 78 6.03 3.79 5.73
C PHE A 78 6.94 4.72 4.91
N LEU A 79 6.38 5.44 3.94
CA LEU A 79 7.12 6.40 3.12
C LEU A 79 7.66 7.56 3.97
N ALA A 80 6.80 8.21 4.75
CA ALA A 80 7.18 9.33 5.60
C ALA A 80 8.18 8.91 6.68
N GLY A 81 7.97 7.74 7.30
CA GLY A 81 8.89 7.17 8.28
C GLY A 81 10.26 6.87 7.68
N GLY A 82 10.29 6.24 6.51
CA GLY A 82 11.54 5.98 5.78
C GLY A 82 12.26 7.28 5.40
N VAL A 83 11.57 8.23 4.76
CA VAL A 83 12.15 9.53 4.36
C VAL A 83 12.70 10.30 5.56
N TRP A 84 12.01 10.22 6.69
CA TRP A 84 12.43 10.90 7.90
C TRP A 84 13.64 10.24 8.57
N MET A 85 13.72 8.92 8.54
CA MET A 85 14.93 8.19 8.93
C MET A 85 16.13 8.59 8.05
N LEU A 86 15.91 8.77 6.73
CA LEU A 86 16.93 9.25 5.80
C LEU A 86 17.40 10.68 6.06
N LEU A 87 16.50 11.54 6.53
CA LEU A 87 16.81 12.90 6.93
C LEU A 87 17.54 12.97 8.28
N GLN A 88 17.77 11.82 8.96
CA GLN A 88 18.38 11.70 10.29
C GLN A 88 17.77 12.69 11.30
N PHE A 89 16.47 12.95 11.16
CA PHE A 89 15.83 14.03 11.89
C PHE A 89 15.65 13.60 13.36
N PRO A 90 16.13 14.38 14.35
CA PRO A 90 16.24 13.96 15.75
C PRO A 90 14.90 13.84 16.49
N TRP A 91 13.78 14.11 15.81
CA TRP A 91 12.45 14.05 16.41
C TRP A 91 11.87 12.63 16.30
N PRO A 92 11.27 12.09 17.37
CA PRO A 92 10.72 10.75 17.38
C PRO A 92 9.42 10.69 16.55
N LEU A 93 9.47 10.06 15.39
CA LEU A 93 8.30 9.82 14.51
C LEU A 93 7.22 8.98 15.17
N ALA A 94 7.62 7.95 15.90
CA ALA A 94 6.72 6.98 16.50
C ALA A 94 5.61 7.63 17.33
N PRO A 95 5.88 8.57 18.26
CA PRO A 95 4.83 9.27 18.99
C PRO A 95 3.95 10.14 18.10
N ILE A 96 4.49 10.78 17.05
CA ILE A 96 3.70 11.59 16.12
C ILE A 96 2.70 10.70 15.36
N LEU A 97 3.16 9.55 14.88
CA LEU A 97 2.33 8.53 14.22
C LEU A 97 1.26 7.97 15.16
N ILE A 98 1.60 7.69 16.41
CA ILE A 98 0.66 7.22 17.43
C ILE A 98 -0.41 8.29 17.72
N ILE A 99 -0.03 9.56 17.84
CA ILE A 99 -0.96 10.68 18.05
C ILE A 99 -1.89 10.81 16.86
N LEU A 100 -1.34 10.79 15.64
CA LEU A 100 -2.13 10.89 14.41
C LEU A 100 -3.13 9.73 14.28
N LEU A 101 -2.68 8.50 14.55
CA LEU A 101 -3.52 7.32 14.56
C LEU A 101 -4.64 7.43 15.61
N GLY A 102 -4.32 7.94 16.80
CA GLY A 102 -5.29 8.24 17.85
C GLY A 102 -6.36 9.23 17.39
N ILE A 103 -5.97 10.33 16.73
CA ILE A 103 -6.91 11.33 16.19
C ILE A 103 -7.83 10.73 15.12
N VAL A 104 -7.28 9.90 14.21
CA VAL A 104 -8.06 9.25 13.16
C VAL A 104 -9.08 8.28 13.75
N LEU A 105 -8.66 7.46 14.72
CA LEU A 105 -9.57 6.54 15.42
C LEU A 105 -10.67 7.29 16.16
N LEU A 106 -10.32 8.38 16.85
CA LEU A 106 -11.28 9.25 17.55
C LEU A 106 -12.29 9.86 16.56
N SER A 107 -11.82 10.35 15.42
CA SER A 107 -12.66 10.96 14.38
C SER A 107 -13.63 9.97 13.75
N LYS A 108 -13.20 8.71 13.58
CA LYS A 108 -14.09 7.62 13.14
C LYS A 108 -15.09 7.20 14.20
N ALA A 109 -14.73 7.23 15.48
CA ALA A 109 -15.65 6.91 16.57
C ALA A 109 -16.72 7.99 16.79
N LEU A 110 -16.40 9.24 16.43
CA LEU A 110 -17.31 10.40 16.51
C LEU A 110 -18.21 10.56 15.27
N ARG A 111 -18.01 9.78 14.20
CA ARG A 111 -18.76 9.84 12.95
C ARG A 111 -19.65 8.61 12.79
#